data_AF-A0A1A6H4U2-F1
#
_entry.id   AF-A0A1A6H4U2-F1
#
_cell.length_a   1.000
_cell.length_b   1.000
_cell.length_c   1.000
_cell.angle_alpha   90.00
_cell.angle_beta   90.00
_cell.angle_gamma   90.00
#
_symmetry.space_group_name_H-M   'P 1'
#
loop_
_entity.id
_entity.type
_entity.pdbx_description
1 polymer ?
#
loop_
_entity_poly.entity_id
_entity_poly.type
_entity_poly.pdbx_seq_one_letter_code
_entity_poly.pdbx_strand_id
1 'polypeptide(L)'
;TGGSSAKQTTWEGGHRVPALAYWPGRVPANVTSTALLSVLDIFPTVIALAGASLPPNRNFDGLDASEVLFGRSQAGHRTVRLDHHKAFYITGGAKACDGSMGPEQHHTFPLIFNLEDDAAEAVPLQRGSPEYQAVLPKVTRILADVLRDIADDNSSQADYTQDPSVTPCCNPYQIACRCQTV
;
A
#
# COMPACT_ATOMS: atom_id res chain seq x y z
N THR A 1 18.41 3.02 12.30
CA THR A 1 18.47 1.60 11.91
C THR A 1 17.09 1.23 11.40
N GLY A 2 17.00 0.78 10.15
CA GLY A 2 15.73 0.46 9.47
C GLY A 2 15.13 -0.85 9.96
N GLY A 3 13.88 -1.12 9.57
CA GLY A 3 13.15 -2.34 9.94
C GLY A 3 12.13 -2.19 11.08
N SER A 4 11.39 -1.08 11.15
CA SER A 4 10.31 -0.97 12.14
C SER A 4 9.11 -1.84 11.75
N SER A 5 8.73 -2.80 12.60
CA SER A 5 7.49 -3.59 12.49
C SER A 5 6.22 -2.82 12.86
N ALA A 6 6.29 -1.48 12.90
CA ALA A 6 5.25 -0.65 13.47
C ALA A 6 4.26 -0.13 12.42
N LYS A 7 2.98 -0.18 12.77
CA LYS A 7 1.90 0.54 12.09
C LYS A 7 2.26 2.02 11.97
N GLN A 8 1.75 2.68 10.92
CA GLN A 8 2.04 4.10 10.60
C GLN A 8 3.46 4.37 10.09
N THR A 9 4.16 3.33 9.63
CA THR A 9 5.46 3.48 8.95
C THR A 9 5.38 2.96 7.52
N THR A 10 6.30 3.43 6.68
CA THR A 10 6.48 2.96 5.28
C THR A 10 7.55 1.88 5.15
N TRP A 11 8.11 1.39 6.26
CA TRP A 11 8.95 0.18 6.31
C TRP A 11 8.12 -1.06 5.96
N GLU A 12 8.72 -2.12 5.44
CA GLU A 12 8.04 -3.37 5.06
C GLU A 12 7.12 -3.85 6.18
N GLY A 13 7.55 -3.78 7.44
CA GLY A 13 6.73 -4.18 8.58
C GLY A 13 5.47 -3.33 8.82
N GLY A 14 5.37 -2.13 8.25
CA GLY A 14 4.21 -1.24 8.36
C GLY A 14 3.12 -1.48 7.31
N HIS A 15 3.45 -2.04 6.15
CA HIS A 15 2.51 -2.23 5.03
C HIS A 15 2.53 -3.62 4.37
N ARG A 16 3.56 -4.45 4.57
CA ARG A 16 3.56 -5.85 4.15
C ARG A 16 2.68 -6.64 5.11
N VAL A 17 1.60 -7.22 4.58
CA VAL A 17 0.58 -7.92 5.36
C VAL A 17 0.44 -9.38 4.91
N PRO A 18 0.01 -10.29 5.79
CA PRO A 18 -0.35 -11.64 5.38
C PRO A 18 -1.56 -11.61 4.43
N ALA A 19 -1.52 -12.42 3.38
CA ALA A 19 -2.60 -12.59 2.42
C ALA A 19 -2.85 -14.08 2.14
N LEU A 20 -4.12 -14.48 2.13
CA LEU A 20 -4.56 -15.85 1.85
C LEU A 20 -5.75 -15.78 0.89
N ALA A 21 -5.72 -16.58 -0.17
CA ALA A 21 -6.82 -16.74 -1.11
C ALA A 21 -7.32 -18.18 -1.07
N TYR A 22 -8.65 -18.35 -1.06
CA TYR A 22 -9.29 -19.65 -1.00
C TYR A 22 -10.49 -19.71 -1.93
N TRP A 23 -10.41 -20.58 -2.94
CA TRP A 23 -11.51 -20.86 -3.85
C TRP A 23 -11.42 -22.29 -4.37
N PRO A 24 -12.17 -23.24 -3.79
CA PRO A 24 -12.15 -24.64 -4.21
C PRO A 24 -12.43 -24.81 -5.71
N GLY A 25 -11.59 -25.62 -6.37
CA GLY A 25 -11.69 -25.89 -7.80
C GLY A 25 -11.22 -24.76 -8.72
N ARG A 26 -10.74 -23.63 -8.18
CA ARG A 26 -10.23 -22.49 -8.95
C ARG A 26 -8.83 -22.07 -8.52
N VAL A 27 -8.65 -21.82 -7.23
CA VAL A 27 -7.34 -21.53 -6.62
C VAL A 27 -6.68 -22.85 -6.24
N PRO A 28 -5.46 -23.14 -6.73
CA PRO A 28 -4.73 -24.35 -6.35
C PRO A 28 -4.53 -24.42 -4.83
N ALA A 29 -4.71 -25.60 -4.24
CA ALA A 29 -4.48 -25.81 -2.81
C ALA A 29 -2.98 -25.91 -2.51
N ASN A 30 -2.56 -25.45 -1.32
CA ASN A 30 -1.19 -25.58 -0.80
C ASN A 30 -0.11 -24.97 -1.72
N VAL A 31 -0.41 -23.86 -2.40
CA VAL A 31 0.56 -23.12 -3.20
C VAL A 31 0.91 -21.78 -2.55
N THR A 32 2.14 -21.33 -2.78
CA THR A 32 2.61 -19.98 -2.45
C THR A 32 2.94 -19.24 -3.73
N SER A 33 2.71 -17.92 -3.72
CA SER A 33 3.01 -17.02 -4.83
C SER A 33 3.94 -15.93 -4.33
N THR A 34 4.98 -15.60 -5.11
CA THR A 34 5.90 -14.50 -4.81
C THR A 34 5.53 -13.22 -5.57
N ALA A 35 4.45 -13.26 -6.35
CA ALA A 35 3.92 -12.08 -7.03
C ALA A 35 3.63 -10.94 -6.04
N LEU A 36 4.07 -9.74 -6.38
CA LEU A 36 3.80 -8.53 -5.60
C LEU A 36 2.36 -8.08 -5.84
N LEU A 37 1.51 -8.19 -4.83
CA LEU A 37 0.12 -7.77 -4.88
C LEU A 37 -0.13 -6.64 -3.88
N SER A 38 -1.14 -5.84 -4.16
CA SER A 38 -1.63 -4.74 -3.33
C SER A 38 -3.06 -5.03 -2.87
N VAL A 39 -3.46 -4.44 -1.73
CA VAL A 39 -4.86 -4.42 -1.32
C VAL A 39 -5.76 -3.75 -2.38
N LEU A 40 -5.19 -2.85 -3.18
CA LEU A 40 -5.87 -2.17 -4.29
C LEU A 40 -6.28 -3.15 -5.41
N ASP A 41 -5.65 -4.33 -5.50
CA ASP A 41 -5.95 -5.35 -6.51
C ASP A 41 -7.25 -6.08 -6.25
N ILE A 42 -7.73 -6.08 -5.01
CA ILE A 42 -8.96 -6.78 -4.62
C ILE A 42 -10.13 -6.27 -5.46
N PHE A 43 -10.25 -4.95 -5.63
CA PHE A 43 -11.35 -4.34 -6.36
C PHE A 43 -11.40 -4.76 -7.85
N PRO A 44 -10.37 -4.49 -8.69
CA PRO A 44 -10.37 -4.89 -10.09
C PRO A 44 -10.44 -6.41 -10.28
N THR A 45 -9.80 -7.19 -9.40
CA THR A 45 -9.87 -8.66 -9.44
C THR A 45 -11.32 -9.15 -9.24
N VAL A 46 -12.02 -8.65 -8.23
CA VAL A 46 -13.42 -9.06 -7.98
C VAL A 46 -14.35 -8.63 -9.12
N ILE A 47 -14.15 -7.43 -9.69
CA ILE A 47 -14.92 -6.95 -10.85
C ILE A 47 -14.72 -7.86 -12.05
N ALA A 48 -13.47 -8.22 -12.37
CA ALA A 48 -13.15 -9.11 -13.47
C ALA A 48 -13.78 -10.51 -13.27
N LEU A 49 -13.67 -11.07 -12.05
CA LEU A 49 -14.26 -12.36 -11.70
C LEU A 49 -15.80 -12.37 -11.75
N ALA A 50 -16.42 -11.22 -11.51
CA ALA A 50 -17.87 -11.04 -11.64
C ALA A 50 -18.33 -10.85 -13.11
N GLY A 51 -17.40 -10.79 -14.07
CA GLY A 51 -17.70 -10.51 -15.47
C GLY A 51 -18.16 -9.07 -15.73
N ALA A 52 -17.82 -8.14 -14.82
CA ALA A 52 -18.13 -6.72 -14.94
C ALA A 52 -16.93 -5.94 -15.50
N SER A 53 -17.17 -4.70 -15.92
CA SER A 53 -16.14 -3.78 -16.41
C SER A 53 -15.85 -2.68 -15.40
N LEU A 54 -14.58 -2.28 -15.28
CA LEU A 54 -14.21 -1.10 -14.49
C LEU A 54 -14.86 0.17 -15.05
N PRO A 55 -15.20 1.15 -14.18
CA PRO A 55 -15.66 2.46 -14.62
C PRO A 55 -14.65 3.14 -15.56
N PRO A 56 -15.06 3.64 -16.74
CA PRO A 56 -14.12 4.12 -17.76
C PRO A 56 -13.48 5.49 -17.48
N ASN A 57 -14.06 6.29 -16.59
CA ASN A 57 -13.64 7.67 -16.33
C ASN A 57 -12.78 7.81 -15.06
N ARG A 58 -12.03 6.76 -14.71
CA ARG A 58 -11.16 6.75 -13.54
C ARG A 58 -10.00 5.78 -13.74
N ASN A 59 -8.81 6.23 -13.36
CA ASN A 59 -7.65 5.35 -13.27
C ASN A 59 -7.69 4.58 -11.94
N PHE A 60 -7.36 3.30 -11.99
CA PHE A 60 -7.25 2.44 -10.82
C PHE A 60 -5.82 1.95 -10.72
N ASP A 61 -5.19 2.12 -9.55
CA ASP A 61 -3.85 1.61 -9.32
C ASP A 61 -3.81 0.08 -9.32
N GLY A 62 -4.89 -0.55 -8.83
CA GLY A 62 -4.97 -2.00 -8.73
C GLY A 62 -5.02 -2.70 -10.08
N LEU A 63 -4.53 -3.94 -10.11
CA LEU A 63 -4.54 -4.83 -11.27
C LEU A 63 -5.41 -6.07 -11.01
N ASP A 64 -5.92 -6.68 -12.10
CA ASP A 64 -6.58 -7.97 -12.00
C ASP A 64 -5.54 -9.07 -11.70
N ALA A 65 -5.58 -9.55 -10.46
CA ALA A 65 -4.70 -10.60 -9.96
C ALA A 65 -5.26 -12.02 -10.18
N SER A 66 -6.38 -12.18 -10.90
CA SER A 66 -7.05 -13.48 -11.10
C SER A 66 -6.11 -14.57 -11.60
N GLU A 67 -5.26 -14.25 -12.58
CA GLU A 67 -4.29 -15.21 -13.13
C GLU A 67 -3.19 -15.60 -12.13
N VAL A 68 -2.83 -14.71 -11.19
CA VAL A 68 -1.95 -15.05 -10.07
C VAL A 68 -2.68 -15.97 -9.09
N LEU A 69 -3.93 -15.67 -8.76
CA LEU A 69 -4.76 -16.47 -7.86
C LEU A 69 -4.99 -17.89 -8.41
N PHE A 70 -5.16 -18.04 -9.72
CA PHE A 70 -5.32 -19.32 -10.39
C PHE A 70 -4.00 -20.07 -10.64
N GLY A 71 -2.86 -19.52 -10.19
CA GLY A 71 -1.55 -20.15 -10.32
C GLY A 71 -1.00 -20.17 -11.76
N ARG A 72 -1.51 -19.29 -12.63
CA ARG A 72 -1.13 -19.22 -14.05
C ARG A 72 -0.07 -18.15 -14.34
N SER A 73 0.11 -17.22 -13.41
CA SER A 73 1.08 -16.12 -13.52
C SER A 73 1.78 -15.85 -12.18
N GLN A 74 2.97 -15.25 -12.25
CA GLN A 74 3.67 -14.64 -11.12
C GLN A 74 3.89 -13.14 -11.33
N ALA A 75 3.33 -12.57 -12.40
CA ALA A 75 3.40 -11.15 -12.67
C ALA A 75 2.45 -10.39 -11.74
N GLY A 76 3.00 -9.49 -10.93
CA GLY A 76 2.26 -8.57 -10.09
C GLY A 76 2.65 -7.12 -10.36
N HIS A 77 2.48 -6.27 -9.36
CA HIS A 77 2.87 -4.86 -9.40
C HIS A 77 4.35 -4.66 -9.67
N ARG A 78 4.66 -3.57 -10.36
CA ARG A 78 6.03 -3.08 -10.60
C ARG A 78 6.30 -1.70 -9.98
N THR A 79 5.32 -1.13 -9.28
CA THR A 79 5.32 0.26 -8.81
C THR A 79 5.43 0.32 -7.28
N VAL A 80 6.10 1.37 -6.78
CA VAL A 80 6.60 1.58 -5.39
C VAL A 80 7.75 0.67 -4.95
N ARG A 81 7.86 -0.54 -5.53
CA ARG A 81 9.02 -1.42 -5.45
C ARG A 81 9.48 -1.71 -6.88
N LEU A 82 10.64 -1.19 -7.27
CA LEU A 82 11.21 -1.50 -8.58
C LEU A 82 11.85 -2.88 -8.49
N ASP A 83 11.14 -3.89 -8.95
CA ASP A 83 11.54 -5.30 -8.83
C ASP A 83 11.76 -5.68 -7.35
N HIS A 84 12.99 -5.95 -6.92
CA HIS A 84 13.34 -6.19 -5.52
C HIS A 84 13.84 -4.95 -4.79
N HIS A 85 13.95 -3.79 -5.46
CA HIS A 85 14.44 -2.56 -4.85
C HIS A 85 13.30 -1.70 -4.30
N LYS A 86 13.53 -1.14 -3.12
CA LYS A 86 12.64 -0.15 -2.51
C LYS A 86 13.42 1.10 -2.14
N ALA A 87 12.84 2.26 -2.43
CA ALA A 87 13.49 3.54 -2.23
C ALA A 87 12.71 4.43 -1.24
N PHE A 88 13.42 5.03 -0.29
CA PHE A 88 12.89 5.97 0.69
C PHE A 88 13.41 7.37 0.43
N TYR A 89 12.50 8.29 0.13
CA TYR A 89 12.79 9.74 0.08
C TYR A 89 12.44 10.45 1.39
N ILE A 90 11.61 9.82 2.23
CA ILE A 90 11.20 10.34 3.53
C ILE A 90 11.28 9.19 4.54
N THR A 91 11.88 9.45 5.69
CA THR A 91 11.93 8.50 6.82
C THR A 91 11.59 9.22 8.12
N GLY A 92 11.11 8.50 9.14
CA GLY A 92 10.66 9.11 10.39
C GLY A 92 9.21 9.55 10.30
N GLY A 93 8.79 10.52 11.13
CA GLY A 93 7.41 11.03 11.16
C GLY A 93 6.36 10.05 11.69
N ALA A 94 6.77 8.83 12.06
CA ALA A 94 5.89 7.81 12.59
C ALA A 94 5.78 7.86 14.11
N LYS A 95 4.59 7.57 14.62
CA LYS A 95 4.31 7.48 16.07
C LYS A 95 4.84 6.16 16.62
N ALA A 96 5.69 6.23 17.63
CA ALA A 96 6.17 5.07 18.38
C ALA A 96 5.08 4.53 19.33
N CYS A 97 5.31 3.33 19.88
CA CYS A 97 4.37 2.66 20.79
C CYS A 97 4.08 3.46 22.07
N ASP A 98 5.02 4.29 22.52
CA ASP A 98 4.87 5.19 23.67
C ASP A 98 4.13 6.49 23.33
N GLY A 99 3.74 6.65 22.07
CA GLY A 99 3.03 7.81 21.56
C GLY A 99 3.90 8.99 21.14
N SER A 100 5.23 8.89 21.31
CA SER A 100 6.17 9.88 20.79
C SER A 100 6.24 9.82 19.25
N MET A 101 6.61 10.92 18.61
CA MET A 101 6.78 10.99 17.17
C MET A 101 8.23 11.36 16.86
N GLY A 102 8.90 10.51 16.07
CA GLY A 102 10.25 10.82 15.59
C GLY A 102 10.22 11.93 14.53
N PRO A 103 11.27 12.76 14.42
CA PRO A 103 11.32 13.80 13.40
C PRO A 103 11.28 13.18 12.00
N GLU A 104 10.52 13.80 11.11
CA GLU A 104 10.56 13.49 9.67
C GLU A 104 11.88 13.95 9.07
N GLN A 105 12.50 13.10 8.26
CA GLN A 105 13.75 13.36 7.56
C GLN A 105 13.53 13.14 6.06
N HIS A 106 13.81 14.20 5.29
CA HIS A 106 13.83 14.15 3.83
C HIS A 106 15.22 13.83 3.32
N HIS A 107 15.30 12.95 2.32
CA HIS A 107 16.53 12.52 1.69
C HIS A 107 16.58 13.04 0.25
N THR A 108 17.58 13.88 -0.05
CA THR A 108 17.84 14.33 -1.42
C THR A 108 18.25 13.16 -2.32
N PHE A 109 19.01 12.21 -1.76
CA PHE A 109 19.34 10.94 -2.39
C PHE A 109 18.64 9.83 -1.60
N PRO A 110 17.74 9.06 -2.23
CA PRO A 110 16.93 8.11 -1.50
C PRO A 110 17.80 7.00 -0.90
N LEU A 111 17.36 6.47 0.24
CA LEU A 111 17.86 5.20 0.75
C LEU A 111 17.25 4.09 -0.12
N ILE A 112 18.08 3.28 -0.77
CA ILE A 112 17.61 2.18 -1.62
C ILE A 112 17.98 0.87 -0.93
N PHE A 113 17.02 -0.03 -0.77
CA PHE A 113 17.20 -1.36 -0.17
C PHE A 113 16.94 -2.42 -1.23
N ASN A 114 17.74 -3.49 -1.22
CA ASN A 114 17.46 -4.70 -1.96
C ASN A 114 16.73 -5.67 -1.02
N LEU A 115 15.45 -5.91 -1.29
CA LEU A 115 14.57 -6.68 -0.42
C LEU A 115 14.61 -8.20 -0.67
N GLU A 116 15.32 -8.64 -1.70
CA GLU A 116 15.67 -10.06 -1.87
C GLU A 116 16.79 -10.45 -0.90
N ASP A 117 17.81 -9.60 -0.79
CA ASP A 117 18.96 -9.81 0.10
C ASP A 117 18.69 -9.35 1.53
N ASP A 118 17.93 -8.27 1.70
CA ASP A 118 17.65 -7.61 2.98
C ASP A 118 16.17 -7.25 3.11
N ALA A 119 15.34 -8.28 3.33
CA ALA A 119 13.91 -8.11 3.56
C ALA A 119 13.56 -7.30 4.83
N ALA A 120 14.52 -7.08 5.73
CA ALA A 120 14.36 -6.31 6.95
C ALA A 120 14.67 -4.81 6.78
N GLU A 121 15.16 -4.39 5.61
CA GLU A 121 15.58 -3.01 5.34
C GLU A 121 16.60 -2.50 6.36
N ALA A 122 17.51 -3.37 6.80
CA ALA A 122 18.52 -3.06 7.79
C ALA A 122 19.65 -2.20 7.22
N VAL A 123 20.07 -2.47 5.97
CA VAL A 123 21.26 -1.87 5.35
C VAL A 123 20.92 -1.33 3.96
N PRO A 124 20.96 0.01 3.77
CA PRO A 124 20.76 0.58 2.44
C PRO A 124 21.98 0.33 1.54
N LEU A 125 21.73 0.23 0.24
CA LEU A 125 22.76 0.18 -0.78
C LEU A 125 23.69 1.40 -0.68
N GLN A 126 24.98 1.16 -0.85
CA GLN A 126 25.97 2.24 -0.83
C GLN A 126 25.80 3.11 -2.08
N ARG A 127 25.78 4.44 -1.91
CA ARG A 127 25.59 5.40 -3.01
C ARG A 127 26.59 5.27 -4.16
N GLY A 128 27.81 4.82 -3.86
CA GLY A 128 28.86 4.60 -4.86
C GLY A 128 28.81 3.22 -5.53
N SER A 129 27.91 2.33 -5.12
CA SER A 129 27.85 0.99 -5.71
C SER A 129 27.30 1.05 -7.14
N PRO A 130 27.76 0.15 -8.04
CA PRO A 130 27.21 0.04 -9.39
C PRO A 130 25.69 -0.20 -9.39
N GLU A 131 25.21 -0.99 -8.43
CA GLU A 131 23.78 -1.29 -8.27
C GLU A 131 22.96 -0.04 -7.94
N TYR A 132 23.40 0.77 -6.96
CA TYR A 132 22.72 2.01 -6.60
C TYR A 132 22.62 2.96 -7.79
N GLN A 133 23.72 3.12 -8.53
CA GLN A 133 23.77 3.99 -9.71
C GLN A 133 22.90 3.49 -10.86
N ALA A 134 22.73 2.18 -11.01
CA ALA A 134 21.86 1.59 -12.03
C ALA A 134 20.36 1.71 -11.67
N VAL A 135 20.01 1.62 -10.39
CA VAL A 135 18.63 1.63 -9.89
C VAL A 135 18.09 3.05 -9.75
N LEU A 136 18.91 4.00 -9.28
CA LEU A 136 18.46 5.36 -8.95
C LEU A 136 17.71 6.05 -10.10
N PRO A 137 18.20 6.09 -11.36
CA PRO A 137 17.49 6.76 -12.44
C PRO A 137 16.11 6.17 -12.74
N LYS A 138 15.97 4.84 -12.58
CA LYS A 138 14.71 4.13 -12.79
C LYS A 138 13.69 4.49 -11.71
N VAL A 139 14.12 4.45 -10.45
CA VAL A 139 13.30 4.85 -9.30
C VAL A 139 12.86 6.30 -9.42
N THR A 140 13.77 7.22 -9.76
CA THR A 140 13.44 8.64 -9.92
C THR A 140 12.43 8.86 -11.04
N ARG A 141 12.55 8.13 -12.16
CA ARG A 141 11.57 8.18 -13.24
C ARG A 141 10.19 7.71 -12.78
N ILE A 142 10.11 6.55 -12.13
CA ILE A 142 8.84 6.00 -11.63
C ILE A 142 8.20 6.97 -10.63
N LEU A 143 8.99 7.53 -9.70
CA LEU A 143 8.47 8.53 -8.77
C LEU A 143 7.89 9.74 -9.50
N ALA A 144 8.57 10.25 -10.52
CA ALA A 144 8.07 11.37 -11.32
C ALA A 144 6.81 11.02 -12.11
N ASP A 145 6.66 9.78 -12.57
CA ASP A 145 5.45 9.29 -13.24
C ASP A 145 4.27 9.24 -12.25
N VAL A 146 4.49 8.66 -11.06
CA VAL A 146 3.47 8.57 -10.00
C VAL A 146 3.06 9.94 -9.48
N LEU A 147 4.00 10.84 -9.22
CA LEU A 147 3.68 12.19 -8.74
C LEU A 147 2.89 13.00 -9.77
N ARG A 148 3.10 12.76 -11.07
CA ARG A 148 2.30 13.39 -12.12
C ARG A 148 0.87 12.85 -12.15
N ASP A 149 0.71 11.53 -12.06
CA ASP A 149 -0.62 10.91 -12.01
C ASP A 149 -1.44 11.39 -10.79
N ILE A 150 -0.80 11.50 -9.62
CA ILE A 150 -1.43 12.03 -8.40
C ILE A 150 -1.79 13.52 -8.54
N ALA A 151 -0.95 14.32 -9.20
CA ALA A 151 -1.17 15.76 -9.33
C ALA A 151 -2.43 16.12 -10.13
N ASP A 152 -2.88 15.21 -11.00
CA ASP A 152 -4.07 15.38 -11.84
C ASP A 152 -5.35 14.82 -11.19
N ASP A 153 -5.28 14.24 -9.98
CA ASP A 153 -6.43 13.65 -9.27
C ASP A 153 -7.17 14.64 -8.35
N ASN A 154 -8.46 14.39 -8.12
CA ASN A 154 -9.29 15.19 -7.23
C ASN A 154 -8.95 14.90 -5.77
N SER A 155 -8.51 15.93 -5.03
CA SER A 155 -8.28 15.80 -3.59
C SER A 155 -9.60 15.82 -2.81
N SER A 156 -9.85 14.81 -1.99
CA SER A 156 -10.87 14.88 -0.93
C SER A 156 -10.21 15.24 0.39
N GLN A 157 -10.80 16.17 1.13
CA GLN A 157 -10.39 16.49 2.50
C GLN A 157 -11.49 16.03 3.45
N ALA A 158 -11.12 15.16 4.39
CA ALA A 158 -12.03 14.73 5.43
C ALA A 158 -12.21 15.85 6.45
N ASP A 159 -13.45 16.26 6.65
CA ASP A 159 -13.84 17.12 7.76
C ASP A 159 -14.06 16.25 9.00
N TYR A 160 -13.15 16.37 9.97
CA TYR A 160 -13.24 15.65 11.24
C TYR A 160 -13.91 16.48 12.35
N THR A 161 -14.52 17.62 12.01
CA THR A 161 -15.38 18.32 12.96
C THR A 161 -16.55 17.40 13.35
N GLN A 162 -16.82 17.36 14.64
CA GLN A 162 -17.94 16.57 15.14
C GLN A 162 -19.19 17.45 15.12
N ASP A 163 -20.16 17.08 14.29
CA ASP A 163 -21.49 17.66 14.31
C ASP A 163 -22.47 16.66 14.94
N PRO A 164 -22.99 16.92 16.15
CA PRO A 164 -23.99 16.06 16.77
C PRO A 164 -25.24 15.85 15.90
N SER A 165 -25.57 16.78 14.99
CA SER A 165 -26.74 16.68 14.11
C SER A 165 -26.63 15.58 13.06
N VAL A 166 -25.41 15.20 12.66
CA VAL A 166 -25.19 14.10 11.70
C VAL A 166 -24.97 12.75 12.38
N THR A 167 -24.97 12.72 13.72
CA THR A 167 -24.82 11.47 14.48
C THR A 167 -26.10 10.64 14.32
N PRO A 168 -26.04 9.43 13.72
CA PRO A 168 -27.23 8.59 13.57
C PRO A 168 -27.85 8.29 14.93
N CYS A 169 -29.12 8.63 15.11
CA CYS A 169 -29.89 8.34 16.34
C CYS A 169 -31.08 7.44 16.04
N CYS A 170 -31.29 6.40 16.85
CA CYS A 170 -32.45 5.51 16.73
C CYS A 170 -33.79 6.22 17.02
N ASN A 171 -33.76 7.38 17.68
CA ASN A 171 -34.93 8.19 17.99
C ASN A 171 -34.67 9.62 17.49
N PRO A 172 -35.28 10.06 16.38
CA PRO A 172 -35.03 11.38 15.80
C PRO A 172 -35.49 12.56 16.70
N TYR A 173 -36.20 12.27 17.80
CA TYR A 173 -36.75 13.27 18.72
C TYR A 173 -36.02 13.35 20.07
N GLN A 174 -35.03 12.49 20.34
CA GLN A 174 -34.25 12.56 21.59
C GLN A 174 -32.76 12.79 21.32
N ILE A 175 -32.26 13.94 21.75
CA ILE A 175 -30.86 14.38 21.57
C ILE A 175 -29.88 13.59 22.47
N ALA A 176 -30.36 12.86 23.49
CA ALA A 176 -29.57 12.08 24.43
C ALA A 176 -29.71 10.56 24.20
N CYS A 177 -29.51 10.12 22.97
CA CYS A 177 -29.84 8.79 22.47
C CYS A 177 -29.38 7.64 23.39
N ARG A 178 -30.34 6.91 23.99
CA ARG A 178 -30.16 5.56 24.54
C ARG A 178 -31.20 4.62 23.95
N CYS A 179 -30.71 3.60 23.26
CA CYS A 179 -31.52 2.61 22.55
C CYS A 179 -31.28 1.23 23.19
N GLN A 180 -32.34 0.61 23.70
CA GLN A 180 -32.42 -0.77 24.24
C GLN A 180 -33.87 -1.26 24.02
N THR A 181 -34.22 -2.48 23.65
CA THR A 181 -33.53 -3.72 23.23
C THR A 181 -34.53 -4.48 22.37
N VAL A 182 -34.06 -5.31 21.44
CA VAL A 182 -34.68 -6.64 21.22
C VAL A 182 -33.61 -7.67 21.47
#